data_AF-A0A2P2IF24-F1
#
_entry.id   AF-A0A2P2IF24-F1
#
_cell.length_a   1.000
_cell.length_b   1.000
_cell.length_c   1.000
_cell.angle_alpha   90.00
_cell.angle_beta   90.00
_cell.angle_gamma   90.00
#
_symmetry.space_group_name_H-M   'P 1'
#
loop_
_entity.id
_entity.type
_entity.pdbx_description
1 polymer ?
#
loop_
_entity_poly.entity_id
_entity_poly.type
_entity_poly.pdbx_seq_one_letter_code
_entity_poly.pdbx_strand_id
1 'polypeptide(L)'
;QHARNKEDFANLDEWTKSEHRGYLPGSYVRIQIKNVPAEFVTNFDLRYPLILGGLRTRETNMGYLQVRFKKHRWHKKILKTNDPLIFSVGWRRFQSMPVFAVEDQNERLRMIKYTPEHSHCIATFYGPFTPQSAGVLGFLDITSNQKARFRIAATGVVTQMDSSFKIEKKLKLTGVPYLIKKHTVFCKGMFSSALEVAKFEGSSIRTVSG
;
A
#
# COMPACT_ATOMS: atom_id res chain seq x y z
N GLN A 1 -23.80 5.91 -28.20
CA GLN A 1 -24.14 6.49 -26.88
C GLN A 1 -23.73 7.96 -26.80
N HIS A 2 -22.46 8.33 -26.99
CA HIS A 2 -22.04 9.75 -26.95
C HIS A 2 -22.80 10.70 -27.91
N ALA A 3 -23.12 10.25 -29.13
CA ALA A 3 -23.91 11.03 -30.08
C ALA A 3 -25.34 11.30 -29.57
N ARG A 4 -26.04 10.27 -29.06
CA ARG A 4 -27.36 10.40 -28.45
C ARG A 4 -27.36 11.36 -27.25
N ASN A 5 -26.38 11.25 -26.36
CA ASN A 5 -26.26 12.19 -25.24
C ASN A 5 -26.13 13.65 -25.76
N LYS A 6 -25.41 13.90 -26.86
CA LYS A 6 -25.32 15.26 -27.42
C LYS A 6 -26.67 15.75 -27.95
N GLU A 7 -27.43 14.89 -28.60
CA GLU A 7 -28.78 15.20 -29.12
C GLU A 7 -29.76 15.49 -27.97
N ASP A 8 -29.76 14.66 -26.93
CA ASP A 8 -30.64 14.82 -25.76
C ASP A 8 -30.40 16.15 -25.02
N PHE A 9 -29.14 16.59 -24.93
CA PHE A 9 -28.78 17.87 -24.31
C PHE A 9 -28.81 19.06 -25.28
N ALA A 10 -29.13 18.88 -26.56
CA ALA A 10 -29.14 19.99 -27.53
C ALA A 10 -30.27 20.99 -27.23
N ASN A 11 -31.45 20.47 -26.89
CA ASN A 11 -32.70 21.24 -26.76
C ASN A 11 -32.94 21.84 -25.37
N LEU A 12 -32.06 21.60 -24.40
CA LEU A 12 -32.18 22.14 -23.04
C LEU A 12 -31.53 23.53 -22.94
N ASP A 13 -31.84 24.27 -21.87
CA ASP A 13 -31.17 25.54 -21.55
C ASP A 13 -29.76 25.31 -20.99
N GLU A 14 -28.87 26.29 -21.13
CA GLU A 14 -27.47 26.18 -20.68
C GLU A 14 -27.32 25.97 -19.16
N TRP A 15 -28.24 26.55 -18.37
CA TRP A 15 -28.29 26.35 -16.93
C TRP A 15 -28.57 24.87 -16.59
N THR A 16 -29.64 24.32 -17.18
CA THR A 16 -30.04 22.92 -17.00
C THR A 16 -28.98 21.95 -17.51
N LYS A 17 -28.28 22.28 -18.61
CA LYS A 17 -27.13 21.50 -19.10
C LYS A 17 -26.00 21.47 -18.06
N SER A 18 -25.69 22.61 -17.47
CA SER A 18 -24.61 22.74 -16.49
C SER A 18 -24.91 21.99 -15.20
N GLU A 19 -26.16 21.99 -14.75
CA GLU A 19 -26.60 21.28 -13.55
C GLU A 19 -26.54 19.75 -13.70
N HIS A 20 -26.99 19.21 -14.84
CA HIS A 20 -27.02 17.76 -15.04
C HIS A 20 -25.68 17.16 -15.52
N ARG A 21 -24.97 17.86 -16.42
CA ARG A 21 -23.75 17.35 -17.05
C ARG A 21 -22.47 17.88 -16.40
N GLY A 22 -22.57 19.00 -15.68
CA GLY A 22 -21.40 19.78 -15.26
C GLY A 22 -20.75 20.52 -16.43
N TYR A 23 -19.58 21.08 -16.16
CA TYR A 23 -18.77 21.80 -17.15
C TYR A 23 -18.04 20.84 -18.09
N LEU A 24 -17.94 21.22 -19.37
CA LEU A 24 -17.30 20.40 -20.40
C LEU A 24 -15.77 20.54 -20.39
N PRO A 25 -15.04 19.49 -20.83
CA PRO A 25 -13.61 19.63 -21.08
C PRO A 25 -13.34 20.74 -22.11
N GLY A 26 -12.40 21.64 -21.81
CA GLY A 26 -12.01 22.76 -22.66
C GLY A 26 -12.66 24.10 -22.30
N SER A 27 -13.65 24.13 -21.41
CA SER A 27 -14.23 25.37 -20.91
C SER A 27 -13.27 26.10 -19.96
N TYR A 28 -13.09 27.41 -20.14
CA TYR A 28 -12.36 28.25 -19.20
C TYR A 28 -13.24 28.55 -17.99
N VAL A 29 -12.80 28.14 -16.80
CA VAL A 29 -13.59 28.22 -15.56
C VAL A 29 -12.84 28.98 -14.47
N ARG A 30 -13.58 29.73 -13.64
CA ARG A 30 -13.06 30.34 -12.41
C ARG A 30 -13.51 29.52 -11.21
N ILE A 31 -12.56 29.00 -10.44
CA ILE A 31 -12.83 28.20 -9.25
C ILE A 31 -12.43 29.01 -8.02
N GLN A 32 -13.34 29.13 -7.05
CA GLN A 32 -13.07 29.75 -5.75
C GLN A 32 -13.02 28.66 -4.67
N ILE A 33 -11.87 28.52 -4.02
CA ILE A 33 -11.66 27.58 -2.91
C ILE A 33 -11.61 28.38 -1.61
N LYS A 34 -12.44 28.01 -0.64
CA LYS A 34 -12.43 28.61 0.70
C LYS A 34 -11.45 27.86 1.60
N ASN A 35 -10.92 28.54 2.63
CA ASN A 35 -10.03 27.98 3.65
C ASN A 35 -8.71 27.40 3.11
N VAL A 36 -8.10 28.08 2.14
CA VAL A 36 -6.75 27.74 1.67
C VAL A 36 -5.73 28.19 2.73
N PRO A 37 -4.73 27.35 3.09
CA PRO A 37 -3.67 27.73 4.03
C PRO A 37 -2.94 28.99 3.58
N ALA A 38 -2.62 29.89 4.51
CA ALA A 38 -1.96 31.16 4.19
C ALA A 38 -0.55 30.92 3.61
N GLU A 39 0.12 29.85 4.04
CA GLU A 39 1.45 29.43 3.59
C GLU A 39 1.49 29.12 2.09
N PHE A 40 0.37 28.68 1.52
CA PHE A 40 0.26 28.44 0.09
C PHE A 40 0.31 29.74 -0.71
N VAL A 41 -0.31 30.80 -0.19
CA VAL A 41 -0.34 32.12 -0.84
C VAL A 41 0.99 32.83 -0.67
N THR A 42 1.59 32.77 0.52
CA THR A 42 2.87 33.44 0.80
C THR A 42 4.05 32.82 0.06
N ASN A 43 4.08 31.50 -0.11
CA ASN A 43 5.15 30.78 -0.79
C ASN A 43 4.79 30.38 -2.23
N PHE A 44 3.83 31.07 -2.85
CA PHE A 44 3.41 30.76 -4.21
C PHE A 44 4.53 31.07 -5.22
N ASP A 45 4.94 30.06 -5.98
CA ASP A 45 5.97 30.18 -7.02
C ASP A 45 5.39 29.71 -8.36
N LEU A 46 5.39 30.62 -9.34
CA LEU A 46 4.88 30.41 -10.70
C LEU A 46 5.58 29.27 -11.46
N ARG A 47 6.78 28.87 -11.01
CA ARG A 47 7.54 27.76 -11.62
C ARG A 47 6.95 26.39 -11.29
N TYR A 48 6.16 26.28 -10.22
CA TYR A 48 5.51 25.03 -9.84
C TYR A 48 4.06 25.00 -10.33
N PRO A 49 3.69 24.07 -11.24
CA PRO A 49 2.34 24.03 -11.77
C PRO A 49 1.33 23.62 -10.70
N LEU A 50 0.18 24.29 -10.70
CA LEU A 50 -0.97 23.89 -9.89
C LEU A 50 -1.87 22.96 -10.70
N ILE A 51 -2.08 21.76 -10.18
CA ILE A 51 -2.94 20.75 -10.78
C ILE A 51 -4.11 20.50 -9.83
N LEU A 52 -5.34 20.68 -10.33
CA LEU A 52 -6.57 20.40 -9.60
C LEU A 52 -7.20 19.12 -10.15
N GLY A 53 -7.41 18.14 -9.28
CA GLY A 53 -8.02 16.86 -9.62
C GLY A 53 -9.33 16.66 -8.86
N GLY A 54 -10.39 16.25 -9.57
CA GLY A 54 -11.65 15.83 -8.95
C GLY A 54 -11.53 14.45 -8.33
N LEU A 55 -11.86 14.33 -7.04
CA LEU A 55 -11.84 13.08 -6.30
C LEU A 55 -13.19 12.37 -6.41
N ARG A 56 -13.17 11.04 -6.52
CA ARG A 56 -14.40 10.23 -6.45
C ARG A 56 -14.84 10.06 -4.99
N THR A 57 -16.13 9.82 -4.76
CA THR A 57 -16.69 9.64 -3.39
C THR A 57 -15.93 8.60 -2.57
N ARG A 58 -15.53 7.48 -3.19
CA ARG A 58 -14.74 6.43 -2.51
C ARG A 58 -13.30 6.85 -2.22
N GLU A 59 -12.71 7.72 -3.03
CA GLU A 59 -11.32 8.14 -2.88
C GLU A 59 -11.09 9.10 -1.71
N THR A 60 -12.16 9.55 -1.05
CA THR A 60 -12.09 10.34 0.18
C THR A 60 -11.92 9.47 1.42
N ASN A 61 -12.31 8.20 1.35
CA ASN A 61 -12.21 7.28 2.48
C ASN A 61 -10.76 6.82 2.70
N MET A 62 -10.44 6.52 3.96
CA MET A 62 -9.13 6.01 4.37
C MET A 62 -9.26 4.55 4.82
N GLY A 63 -8.24 3.75 4.55
CA GLY A 63 -8.15 2.37 5.00
C GLY A 63 -6.85 1.71 4.56
N TYR A 64 -6.81 0.38 4.59
CA TYR A 64 -5.64 -0.34 4.08
C TYR A 64 -5.79 -0.60 2.59
N LEU A 65 -4.69 -0.40 1.88
CA LEU A 65 -4.53 -0.74 0.48
C LEU A 65 -3.59 -1.92 0.38
N GLN A 66 -4.00 -2.94 -0.37
CA GLN A 66 -3.14 -4.05 -0.74
C GLN A 66 -2.68 -3.86 -2.19
N VAL A 67 -1.37 -3.85 -2.37
CA VAL A 67 -0.72 -3.50 -3.63
C VAL A 67 0.21 -4.63 -4.05
N ARG A 68 0.12 -5.05 -5.31
CA ARG A 68 1.15 -5.91 -5.91
C ARG A 68 2.37 -5.06 -6.23
N PHE A 69 3.39 -5.18 -5.41
CA PHE A 69 4.52 -4.26 -5.33
C PHE A 69 5.82 -4.94 -5.78
N LYS A 70 6.68 -4.20 -6.47
CA LYS A 70 8.00 -4.69 -6.92
C LYS A 70 9.03 -3.60 -6.78
N LYS A 71 10.20 -3.95 -6.23
CA LYS A 71 11.37 -3.07 -6.20
C LYS A 71 11.75 -2.69 -7.63
N HIS A 72 12.01 -1.42 -7.87
CA HIS A 72 12.45 -1.01 -9.18
C HIS A 72 13.83 -1.59 -9.51
N ARG A 73 14.04 -2.05 -10.75
CA ARG A 73 15.28 -2.73 -11.19
C ARG A 73 16.53 -1.89 -10.96
N TRP A 74 16.44 -0.58 -11.20
CA TRP A 74 17.55 0.36 -11.06
C TRP A 74 17.72 0.90 -9.63
N HIS A 75 16.82 0.55 -8.70
CA HIS A 75 16.96 0.95 -7.31
C HIS A 75 17.89 -0.02 -6.55
N LYS A 76 19.01 0.51 -6.05
CA LYS A 76 20.09 -0.31 -5.47
C LYS A 76 19.70 -0.94 -4.12
N LYS A 77 18.97 -0.22 -3.27
CA LYS A 77 18.63 -0.69 -1.91
C LYS A 77 17.38 -1.57 -1.93
N ILE A 78 17.38 -2.64 -1.13
CA ILE A 78 16.15 -3.39 -0.83
C ILE A 78 15.29 -2.61 0.16
N LEU A 79 13.97 -2.73 0.03
CA LEU A 79 13.03 -2.06 0.92
C LEU A 79 12.70 -2.98 2.08
N LYS A 80 12.56 -2.39 3.25
CA LYS A 80 12.28 -3.11 4.50
C LYS A 80 10.86 -2.82 4.96
N THR A 81 10.24 -3.84 5.54
CA THR A 81 8.90 -3.72 6.15
C THR A 81 8.93 -2.73 7.31
N ASN A 82 7.89 -1.89 7.39
CA ASN A 82 7.73 -0.81 8.38
C ASN A 82 8.75 0.34 8.25
N ASP A 83 9.48 0.45 7.14
CA ASP A 83 10.24 1.66 6.84
C ASP A 83 9.34 2.64 6.07
N PRO A 84 9.40 3.96 6.36
CA PRO A 84 8.55 4.94 5.69
C PRO A 84 8.86 5.01 4.19
N LEU A 85 7.81 5.01 3.38
CA LEU A 85 7.89 5.18 1.94
C LEU A 85 6.86 6.21 1.50
N ILE A 86 7.24 7.08 0.56
CA ILE A 86 6.34 8.06 -0.02
C ILE A 86 5.68 7.42 -1.23
N PHE A 87 4.36 7.26 -1.15
CA PHE A 87 3.54 6.70 -2.20
C PHE A 87 2.95 7.83 -3.04
N SER A 88 3.06 7.69 -4.36
CA SER A 88 2.29 8.46 -5.33
C SER A 88 1.22 7.55 -5.89
N VAL A 89 -0.03 7.84 -5.54
CA VAL A 89 -1.21 7.05 -5.93
C VAL A 89 -2.32 8.01 -6.34
N GLY A 90 -2.75 7.92 -7.60
CA GLY A 90 -3.69 8.87 -8.18
C GLY A 90 -3.17 10.31 -8.06
N TRP A 91 -3.99 11.21 -7.51
CA TRP A 91 -3.65 12.62 -7.29
C TRP A 91 -2.80 12.87 -6.04
N ARG A 92 -2.65 11.88 -5.15
CA ARG A 92 -2.09 12.09 -3.82
C ARG A 92 -0.67 11.56 -3.72
N ARG A 93 0.16 12.35 -3.03
CA ARG A 93 1.49 11.95 -2.57
C ARG A 93 1.46 11.98 -1.05
N PHE A 94 1.74 10.85 -0.42
CA PHE A 94 1.70 10.73 1.04
C PHE A 94 2.71 9.71 1.51
N GLN A 95 3.19 9.88 2.74
CA GLN A 95 4.10 8.95 3.37
C GLN A 95 3.31 7.92 4.18
N SER A 96 3.63 6.64 4.01
CA SER A 96 3.05 5.55 4.81
C SER A 96 4.10 4.47 5.05
N MET A 97 3.82 3.56 5.97
CA MET A 97 4.72 2.46 6.35
C MET A 97 4.15 1.14 5.82
N PRO A 98 4.70 0.58 4.73
CA PRO A 98 4.22 -0.67 4.17
C PRO A 98 4.70 -1.89 4.95
N VAL A 99 3.80 -2.86 5.05
CA VAL A 99 4.09 -4.24 5.42
C VAL A 99 4.20 -5.08 4.17
N PHE A 100 5.36 -5.70 3.95
CA PHE A 100 5.55 -6.62 2.83
C PHE A 100 5.19 -8.05 3.23
N ALA A 101 4.51 -8.76 2.33
CA ALA A 101 4.10 -10.14 2.48
C ALA A 101 4.25 -10.91 1.17
N VAL A 102 4.36 -12.24 1.27
CA VAL A 102 4.29 -13.18 0.16
C VAL A 102 3.21 -14.20 0.47
N GLU A 103 2.46 -14.56 -0.55
CA GLU A 103 1.47 -15.62 -0.47
C GLU A 103 2.19 -16.98 -0.45
N ASP A 104 2.00 -17.76 0.61
CA ASP A 104 2.47 -19.15 0.70
C ASP A 104 1.52 -20.08 -0.07
N GLN A 105 1.90 -21.35 -0.25
CA GLN A 105 1.10 -22.39 -0.93
C GLN A 105 -0.29 -22.62 -0.33
N ASN A 106 -0.51 -22.23 0.93
CA ASN A 106 -1.77 -22.37 1.64
C ASN A 106 -2.63 -21.08 1.58
N GLU A 107 -2.37 -20.20 0.60
CA GLU A 107 -3.07 -18.90 0.41
C GLU A 107 -2.96 -17.95 1.63
N ARG A 108 -1.97 -18.19 2.50
CA ARG A 108 -1.70 -17.34 3.66
C ARG A 108 -0.72 -16.25 3.29
N LEU A 109 -1.03 -15.02 3.69
CA LEU A 109 -0.11 -13.89 3.56
C LEU A 109 0.93 -13.94 4.67
N ARG A 110 2.12 -14.42 4.33
CA ARG A 110 3.26 -14.46 5.25
C ARG A 110 4.07 -13.17 5.14
N MET A 111 4.20 -12.46 6.25
CA MET A 111 5.04 -11.26 6.34
C MET A 111 6.51 -11.59 6.03
N ILE A 112 7.13 -10.78 5.18
CA ILE A 112 8.57 -10.80 4.89
C ILE A 112 9.24 -9.57 5.49
N LYS A 113 10.54 -9.68 5.79
CA LYS A 113 11.31 -8.55 6.35
C LYS A 113 11.72 -7.53 5.27
N TYR A 114 12.00 -8.02 4.07
CA TYR A 114 12.50 -7.23 2.95
C TYR A 114 11.79 -7.61 1.66
N THR A 115 11.64 -6.67 0.74
CA THR A 115 11.15 -6.93 -0.61
C THR A 115 12.08 -7.88 -1.37
N PRO A 116 11.55 -8.85 -2.13
CA PRO A 116 12.36 -9.62 -3.06
C PRO A 116 12.98 -8.73 -4.14
N GLU A 117 14.15 -9.11 -4.67
CA GLU A 117 14.88 -8.24 -5.61
C GLU A 117 14.26 -8.20 -7.01
N HIS A 118 13.73 -9.32 -7.49
CA HIS A 118 13.30 -9.48 -8.87
C HIS A 118 11.85 -9.96 -9.04
N SER A 119 11.19 -10.32 -7.93
CA SER A 119 9.79 -10.76 -7.93
C SER A 119 8.86 -9.70 -7.32
N HIS A 120 7.56 -9.90 -7.53
CA HIS A 120 6.54 -9.10 -6.88
C HIS A 120 6.27 -9.66 -5.49
N CYS A 121 6.01 -8.77 -4.54
CA CYS A 121 5.45 -9.09 -3.24
C CYS A 121 4.15 -8.32 -3.05
N ILE A 122 3.38 -8.71 -2.06
CA ILE A 122 2.21 -7.97 -1.62
C ILE A 122 2.69 -6.92 -0.62
N ALA A 123 2.29 -5.67 -0.80
CA ALA A 123 2.52 -4.59 0.14
C ALA A 123 1.18 -4.10 0.67
N THR A 124 1.03 -4.03 1.99
CA THR A 124 -0.15 -3.48 2.64
C THR A 124 0.24 -2.23 3.41
N PHE A 125 -0.44 -1.12 3.17
CA PHE A 125 -0.21 0.13 3.89
C PHE A 125 -1.51 0.90 4.07
N TYR A 126 -1.54 1.80 5.05
CA TYR A 126 -2.67 2.66 5.32
C TYR A 126 -2.63 3.90 4.42
N GLY A 127 -3.76 4.25 3.80
CA GLY A 127 -3.85 5.38 2.89
C GLY A 127 -5.27 5.61 2.34
N PRO A 128 -5.43 6.61 1.45
CA PRO A 128 -6.70 6.92 0.81
C PRO A 128 -7.09 5.81 -0.17
N PHE A 129 -8.35 5.38 -0.14
CA PHE A 129 -8.86 4.40 -1.08
C PHE A 129 -8.64 4.87 -2.51
N THR A 130 -8.18 3.94 -3.34
CA THR A 130 -7.86 4.18 -4.74
C THR A 130 -8.47 3.03 -5.53
N PRO A 131 -9.06 3.27 -6.71
CA PRO A 131 -9.55 2.21 -7.58
C PRO A 131 -8.56 1.07 -7.76
N GLN A 132 -9.07 -0.15 -7.86
CA GLN A 132 -8.26 -1.31 -8.20
C GLN A 132 -7.61 -1.11 -9.58
N SER A 133 -6.48 -1.77 -9.80
CA SER A 133 -5.65 -1.62 -11.00
C SER A 133 -5.01 -0.24 -11.18
N ALA A 134 -5.12 0.68 -10.22
CA ALA A 134 -4.40 1.95 -10.26
C ALA A 134 -2.89 1.74 -10.05
N GLY A 135 -2.08 2.46 -10.82
CA GLY A 135 -0.63 2.45 -10.68
C GLY A 135 -0.15 3.12 -9.39
N VAL A 136 0.86 2.53 -8.77
CA VAL A 136 1.49 3.01 -7.54
C VAL A 136 2.98 3.19 -7.77
N LEU A 137 3.52 4.34 -7.40
CA LEU A 137 4.96 4.58 -7.36
C LEU A 137 5.41 4.81 -5.91
N GLY A 138 6.53 4.22 -5.53
CA GLY A 138 7.16 4.41 -4.22
C GLY A 138 8.47 5.19 -4.33
N PHE A 139 8.66 6.17 -3.47
CA PHE A 139 9.86 6.99 -3.35
C PHE A 139 10.41 6.89 -1.93
N LEU A 140 11.73 6.87 -1.78
CA LEU A 140 12.37 6.93 -0.46
C LEU A 140 12.66 8.37 -0.04
N ASP A 141 13.05 9.21 -1.01
CA ASP A 141 13.45 10.60 -0.78
C ASP A 141 13.00 11.46 -1.98
N ILE A 142 12.51 12.65 -1.68
CA ILE A 142 12.04 13.65 -2.66
C ILE A 142 13.03 14.82 -2.76
N THR A 143 13.98 14.94 -1.82
CA THR A 143 14.89 16.07 -1.77
C THR A 143 15.83 16.12 -2.98
N SER A 144 16.13 17.35 -3.42
CA SER A 144 16.94 17.62 -4.60
C SER A 144 18.45 17.42 -4.38
N ASN A 145 18.88 17.08 -3.16
CA ASN A 145 20.29 17.03 -2.81
C ASN A 145 21.03 15.87 -3.51
N GLN A 146 21.60 16.21 -4.67
CA GLN A 146 22.82 15.75 -5.33
C GLN A 146 23.47 14.40 -4.92
N LYS A 147 22.69 13.34 -4.73
CA LYS A 147 23.19 11.98 -4.97
C LYS A 147 22.43 11.42 -6.16
N ALA A 148 23.05 11.55 -7.33
CA ALA A 148 22.59 11.01 -8.61
C ALA A 148 22.40 9.48 -8.52
N ARG A 149 21.27 9.08 -7.96
CA ARG A 149 20.79 7.70 -7.85
C ARG A 149 19.34 7.67 -8.28
N PHE A 150 18.95 6.53 -8.84
CA PHE A 150 17.59 6.31 -9.26
C PHE A 150 16.62 6.41 -8.07
N ARG A 151 15.73 7.42 -8.09
CA ARG A 151 14.90 7.84 -6.94
C ARG A 151 13.65 7.00 -6.75
N ILE A 152 13.07 6.49 -7.83
CA ILE A 152 11.90 5.62 -7.75
C ILE A 152 12.37 4.30 -7.12
N ALA A 153 11.86 4.01 -5.93
CA ALA A 153 12.26 2.86 -5.15
C ALA A 153 11.54 1.60 -5.63
N ALA A 154 10.26 1.75 -5.96
CA ALA A 154 9.40 0.64 -6.32
C ALA A 154 8.20 1.09 -7.16
N THR A 155 7.63 0.11 -7.84
CA THR A 155 6.46 0.23 -8.71
C THR A 155 5.45 -0.83 -8.30
N GLY A 156 4.17 -0.52 -8.37
CA GLY A 156 3.13 -1.49 -8.06
C GLY A 156 1.79 -1.11 -8.65
N VAL A 157 0.82 -1.97 -8.37
CA VAL A 157 -0.57 -1.79 -8.80
C VAL A 157 -1.48 -2.14 -7.63
N VAL A 158 -2.49 -1.31 -7.38
CA VAL A 158 -3.48 -1.55 -6.33
C VAL A 158 -4.30 -2.79 -6.69
N THR A 159 -4.32 -3.78 -5.79
CA THR A 159 -5.09 -5.01 -5.98
C THR A 159 -6.41 -4.92 -5.24
N GLN A 160 -6.38 -4.60 -3.94
CA GLN A 160 -7.55 -4.60 -3.07
C GLN A 160 -7.50 -3.44 -2.08
N MET A 161 -8.65 -3.07 -1.56
CA MET A 161 -8.82 -2.05 -0.51
C MET A 161 -9.76 -2.60 0.54
N ASP A 162 -9.38 -2.51 1.82
CA ASP A 162 -10.18 -3.00 2.93
C ASP A 162 -9.85 -2.24 4.22
N SER A 163 -10.71 -2.38 5.22
CA SER A 163 -10.52 -1.91 6.58
C SER A 163 -9.46 -2.69 7.36
N SER A 164 -9.20 -3.95 7.00
CA SER A 164 -8.20 -4.80 7.64
C SER A 164 -7.69 -5.89 6.69
N PHE A 165 -6.44 -6.32 6.88
CA PHE A 165 -5.89 -7.48 6.18
C PHE A 165 -5.24 -8.44 7.16
N LYS A 166 -5.45 -9.74 6.97
CA LYS A 166 -4.83 -10.77 7.79
C LYS A 166 -3.43 -11.09 7.26
N ILE A 167 -2.40 -10.59 7.93
CA ILE A 167 -1.00 -10.86 7.62
C ILE A 167 -0.35 -11.58 8.80
N GLU A 168 0.23 -12.75 8.56
CA GLU A 168 0.79 -13.60 9.59
C GLU A 168 2.33 -13.56 9.56
N LYS A 169 2.96 -13.52 10.73
CA LYS A 169 4.42 -13.65 10.87
C LYS A 169 4.74 -15.00 11.50
N LYS A 170 5.63 -15.76 10.86
CA LYS A 170 6.08 -17.05 11.41
C LYS A 170 6.87 -16.83 12.70
N LEU A 171 6.36 -17.40 13.79
CA LEU A 171 7.08 -17.57 15.05
C LEU A 171 7.51 -19.03 15.18
N LYS A 172 8.75 -19.28 15.57
CA LYS A 172 9.24 -20.61 15.92
C LYS A 172 9.52 -20.65 17.42
N LEU A 173 8.90 -21.59 18.12
CA LEU A 173 9.29 -21.93 19.49
C LEU A 173 10.42 -22.96 19.40
N THR A 174 11.51 -22.72 20.11
CA THR A 174 12.70 -23.58 20.08
C THR A 174 12.97 -24.10 21.47
N GLY A 175 13.17 -25.41 21.58
CA GLY A 175 13.62 -26.07 22.79
C GLY A 175 14.91 -26.84 22.57
N VAL A 176 15.52 -27.28 23.66
CA VAL A 176 16.71 -28.13 23.63
C VAL A 176 16.36 -29.50 24.23
N PRO A 177 16.72 -30.61 23.59
CA PRO A 177 16.53 -31.93 24.17
C PRO A 177 17.40 -32.08 25.42
N TYR A 178 16.85 -32.64 26.48
CA TYR A 178 17.57 -32.92 27.73
C TYR A 178 17.74 -34.42 27.96
N LEU A 179 16.70 -35.22 27.69
CA LEU A 179 16.76 -36.67 27.82
C LEU A 179 16.20 -37.32 26.55
N ILE A 180 17.02 -38.11 25.88
CA ILE A 180 16.67 -38.81 24.64
C ILE A 180 16.53 -40.30 24.96
N LYS A 181 15.36 -40.85 24.64
CA LYS A 181 15.07 -42.29 24.59
C LYS A 181 14.88 -42.70 23.12
N LYS A 182 14.69 -44.00 22.85
CA LYS A 182 14.55 -44.54 21.47
C LYS A 182 13.61 -43.71 20.58
N HIS A 183 12.36 -43.51 21.01
CA HIS A 183 11.33 -42.78 20.25
C HIS A 183 10.69 -41.62 21.04
N THR A 184 11.27 -41.24 22.17
CA THR A 184 10.72 -40.20 23.06
C THR A 184 11.82 -39.28 23.51
N VAL A 185 11.56 -37.98 23.52
CA VAL A 185 12.52 -36.97 23.93
C VAL A 185 11.86 -36.01 24.91
N PHE A 186 12.56 -35.71 26.00
CA PHE A 186 12.18 -34.66 26.93
C PHE A 186 12.92 -33.38 26.54
N CYS A 187 12.16 -32.33 26.27
CA CYS A 187 12.69 -31.02 25.86
C CYS A 187 12.61 -30.01 27.00
N LYS A 188 13.64 -29.19 27.16
CA LYS A 188 13.67 -28.06 28.11
C LYS A 188 13.81 -26.73 27.37
N GLY A 189 13.35 -25.65 28.01
CA GLY A 189 13.52 -24.28 27.51
C GLY A 189 12.64 -23.87 26.32
N MET A 190 11.65 -24.69 25.94
CA MET A 190 10.68 -24.34 24.89
C MET A 190 9.48 -23.54 25.42
N PHE A 191 9.05 -23.87 26.64
CA PHE A 191 7.93 -23.28 27.36
C PHE A 191 8.35 -22.91 28.77
N SER A 192 7.62 -21.98 29.37
CA SER A 192 7.90 -21.48 30.72
C SER A 192 7.05 -22.16 31.79
N SER A 193 5.85 -22.62 31.45
CA SER A 193 4.89 -23.20 32.39
C SER A 193 4.23 -24.47 31.88
N ALA A 194 3.76 -25.32 32.80
CA ALA A 194 3.01 -26.53 32.45
C ALA A 194 1.68 -26.22 31.71
N LEU A 195 1.07 -25.06 31.99
CA LEU A 195 -0.14 -24.60 31.31
C LEU A 195 0.09 -24.30 29.83
N GLU A 196 1.24 -23.70 29.48
CA GLU A 196 1.63 -23.51 28.08
C GLU A 196 1.83 -24.85 27.39
N VAL A 197 2.50 -25.81 28.04
CA VAL A 197 2.70 -27.16 27.50
C VAL A 197 1.37 -27.84 27.21
N ALA A 198 0.42 -27.80 28.17
CA ALA A 198 -0.91 -28.37 28.00
C ALA A 198 -1.68 -27.74 26.83
N LYS A 199 -1.54 -26.42 26.62
CA LYS A 199 -2.18 -25.73 25.48
C LYS A 199 -1.64 -26.19 24.12
N PHE A 200 -0.39 -26.63 24.05
CA PHE A 200 0.27 -27.11 22.83
C PHE A 200 0.34 -28.64 22.74
N GLU A 201 -0.35 -29.37 23.61
CA GLU A 201 -0.42 -30.82 23.56
C GLU A 201 -1.00 -31.31 22.20
N GLY A 202 -0.41 -32.37 21.63
CA GLY A 202 -0.78 -32.88 20.30
C GLY A 202 -0.27 -32.06 19.11
N SER A 203 0.45 -30.95 19.34
CA SER A 203 1.03 -30.15 18.25
C SER A 203 2.16 -30.88 17.53
N SER A 204 2.25 -30.71 16.21
CA SER A 204 3.38 -31.22 15.43
C SER A 204 4.66 -30.45 15.73
N ILE A 205 5.70 -31.17 16.15
CA ILE A 205 7.06 -30.66 16.33
C ILE A 205 7.98 -31.25 15.26
N ARG A 206 9.02 -30.51 14.88
CA ARG A 206 10.06 -30.97 13.95
C ARG A 206 11.43 -30.56 14.45
N THR A 207 12.41 -31.42 14.22
CA THR A 207 13.80 -31.12 14.53
C THR A 207 14.46 -30.39 13.35
N VAL A 208 15.71 -29.96 13.53
CA VAL A 208 16.48 -29.35 12.44
C VAL A 208 16.86 -30.39 11.39
N SER A 209 16.96 -31.67 11.77
CA SER A 209 17.37 -32.78 10.91
C SER A 209 16.27 -33.30 9.97
N GLY A 210 15.04 -32.83 10.15
CA GLY A 210 13.83 -33.39 9.52
C GLY A 210 12.89 -34.01 10.54
#